data_AF-A0A1R3HU00-F1
#
_entry.id   AF-A0A1R3HU00-F1
#
_cell.length_a   1.000
_cell.length_b   1.000
_cell.length_c   1.000
_cell.angle_alpha   90.00
_cell.angle_beta   90.00
_cell.angle_gamma   90.00
#
_symmetry.space_group_name_H-M   'P 1'
#
loop_
_entity.id
_entity.type
_entity.pdbx_description
1 polymer ?
#
loop_
_entity_poly.entity_id
_entity_poly.type
_entity_poly.pdbx_seq_one_letter_code
_entity_poly.pdbx_strand_id
1 'polypeptide(L)'
;MNGAHVVLLFWKPPSSKGVIGAPNEQLVGFERVEVKRGKTQNVTLSLDVCKELTLVDAEGNRKLIIGQHTLFAGSNSEHRIRHHFVVRQAGNANVGSSSSM
;
A
#
# COMPACT_ATOMS: atom_id res chain seq x y z
N MET A 1 -6.25 -20.73 26.41
CA MET A 1 -7.11 -19.55 26.71
C MET A 1 -7.46 -18.87 25.39
N ASN A 2 -8.43 -17.96 25.38
CA ASN A 2 -8.59 -17.03 24.25
C ASN A 2 -7.40 -16.05 24.25
N GLY A 3 -7.11 -15.43 23.10
CA GLY A 3 -6.01 -14.49 22.96
C GLY A 3 -6.38 -13.33 22.06
N ALA A 4 -5.59 -12.26 22.11
CA ALA A 4 -5.68 -11.17 21.16
C ALA A 4 -4.45 -11.15 20.26
N HIS A 5 -4.64 -10.73 19.02
CA HIS A 5 -3.57 -10.56 18.03
C HIS A 5 -3.75 -9.21 17.33
N VAL A 6 -2.64 -8.58 16.94
CA VAL A 6 -2.65 -7.30 16.21
C VAL A 6 -2.12 -7.56 14.81
N VAL A 7 -3.00 -7.45 13.82
CA VAL A 7 -2.61 -7.57 12.42
C VAL A 7 -2.09 -6.22 11.95
N LEU A 8 -0.85 -6.18 11.48
CA LEU A 8 -0.19 -4.98 10.95
C LEU A 8 -0.23 -4.97 9.42
N LEU A 9 -0.56 -3.84 8.81
CA LEU A 9 -0.51 -3.64 7.36
C LEU A 9 0.61 -2.69 6.99
N PHE A 10 1.60 -3.18 6.26
CA PHE A 10 2.70 -2.39 5.78
C PHE A 10 2.64 -2.18 4.27
N TRP A 11 3.13 -1.03 3.82
CA TRP A 11 3.29 -0.65 2.43
C TRP A 11 4.76 -0.55 2.06
N LYS A 12 5.10 -1.06 0.87
CA LYS A 12 6.37 -0.83 0.20
C LYS A 12 6.13 -0.16 -1.16
N PRO A 13 6.65 1.06 -1.37
CA PRO A 13 6.52 1.79 -2.63
C PRO A 13 7.32 1.13 -3.78
N PRO A 14 7.06 1.54 -5.04
CA PRO A 14 7.82 1.06 -6.19
C PRO A 14 9.29 1.51 -6.09
N SER A 15 10.22 0.64 -6.45
CA SER A 15 11.67 0.92 -6.42
C SER A 15 12.22 1.43 -7.75
N SER A 16 11.42 2.14 -8.55
CA SER A 16 11.84 2.63 -9.87
C SER A 16 12.82 3.80 -9.73
N LYS A 17 13.69 3.99 -10.73
CA LYS A 17 14.79 4.98 -10.72
C LYS A 17 14.36 6.44 -10.46
N GLY A 18 13.08 6.76 -10.60
CA GLY A 18 12.53 8.10 -10.36
C GLY A 18 11.97 8.33 -8.94
N VAL A 19 11.93 7.30 -8.09
CA VAL A 19 11.40 7.40 -6.73
C VAL A 19 12.55 7.60 -5.74
N ILE A 20 12.71 8.82 -5.25
CA ILE A 20 13.76 9.21 -4.30
C ILE A 20 13.13 9.44 -2.93
N GLY A 21 13.82 9.07 -1.85
CA GLY A 21 13.36 9.33 -0.48
C GLY A 21 12.18 8.46 0.00
N ALA A 22 11.85 7.39 -0.75
CA ALA A 22 10.83 6.44 -0.34
C ALA A 22 11.24 5.63 0.92
N PRO A 23 10.30 5.31 1.81
CA PRO A 23 10.55 4.37 2.89
C PRO A 23 10.82 2.97 2.33
N ASN A 24 11.65 2.20 3.03
CA ASN A 24 11.85 0.77 2.73
C ASN A 24 10.54 -0.02 2.89
N GLU A 25 9.80 0.30 3.94
CA GLU A 25 8.50 -0.24 4.33
C GLU A 25 7.86 0.73 5.34
N GLN A 26 6.54 0.94 5.28
CA GLN A 26 5.81 1.86 6.16
C GLN A 26 4.54 1.21 6.70
N LEU A 27 4.26 1.32 8.00
CA LEU A 27 2.98 0.89 8.58
C LEU A 27 1.87 1.85 8.13
N VAL A 28 0.83 1.32 7.49
CA VAL A 28 -0.30 2.09 6.92
C VAL A 28 -1.66 1.69 7.51
N GLY A 29 -1.67 0.72 8.42
CA GLY A 29 -2.88 0.33 9.14
C GLY A 29 -2.62 -0.81 10.11
N PHE A 30 -3.53 -0.99 11.06
CA PHE A 30 -3.51 -2.12 11.99
C PHE A 30 -4.91 -2.41 12.52
N GLU A 31 -5.16 -3.66 12.91
CA GLU A 31 -6.40 -4.07 13.55
C GLU A 31 -6.10 -5.04 14.68
N ARG A 32 -6.66 -4.80 15.86
CA ARG A 32 -6.58 -5.73 16.99
C ARG A 32 -7.81 -6.63 17.00
N VAL A 33 -7.59 -7.94 16.98
CA VAL A 33 -8.65 -8.95 16.95
C VAL A 33 -8.54 -9.90 18.14
N GLU A 34 -9.68 -10.23 18.74
CA GLU A 34 -9.77 -11.31 19.72
C GLU A 34 -10.08 -12.63 19.02
N VAL A 35 -9.33 -13.67 19.38
CA VAL A 35 -9.44 -15.00 18.78
C VAL A 35 -9.71 -16.02 19.88
N LYS A 36 -10.82 -16.73 19.75
CA LYS A 36 -11.16 -17.84 20.64
C LYS A 36 -10.23 -19.02 20.40
N ARG A 37 -9.91 -19.78 21.45
CA ARG A 37 -9.03 -20.95 21.35
C ARG A 37 -9.49 -21.90 20.23
N GLY A 38 -8.59 -22.23 19.30
CA GLY A 38 -8.86 -23.17 18.20
C GLY A 38 -9.83 -22.65 17.14
N LYS A 39 -10.09 -21.33 17.10
CA LYS A 39 -10.91 -20.69 16.08
C LYS A 39 -10.05 -19.81 15.18
N THR A 40 -10.56 -19.56 13.98
CA THR A 40 -10.00 -18.61 13.02
C THR A 40 -10.92 -17.41 12.93
N GLN A 41 -10.34 -16.22 12.79
CA GLN A 41 -11.09 -14.98 12.61
C GLN A 41 -10.63 -14.30 11.33
N ASN A 42 -11.60 -13.89 10.51
CA ASN A 42 -11.33 -13.04 9.35
C ASN A 42 -11.25 -11.59 9.79
N VAL A 43 -10.28 -10.86 9.23
CA VAL A 43 -10.02 -9.45 9.52
C VAL A 43 -9.99 -8.69 8.20
N THR A 44 -10.72 -7.57 8.15
CA THR A 44 -10.72 -6.67 6.99
C THR A 44 -9.95 -5.40 7.36
N LEU A 45 -8.91 -5.09 6.60
CA LEU A 45 -8.13 -3.87 6.74
C LEU A 45 -8.48 -2.95 5.57
N SER A 46 -8.96 -1.75 5.87
CA SER A 46 -9.31 -0.73 4.87
C SER A 46 -8.17 0.27 4.72
N LEU A 47 -7.90 0.69 3.49
CA LEU A 47 -6.80 1.59 3.15
C LEU A 47 -7.25 2.62 2.11
N ASP A 48 -7.04 3.90 2.40
CA ASP A 48 -7.19 4.96 1.41
C ASP A 48 -5.88 5.13 0.63
N VAL A 49 -5.86 4.60 -0.60
CA VAL A 49 -4.67 4.60 -1.46
C VAL A 49 -4.11 6.00 -1.68
N CYS A 50 -4.97 7.01 -1.86
CA CYS A 50 -4.55 8.38 -2.17
C CYS A 50 -4.04 9.14 -0.94
N LYS A 51 -4.37 8.69 0.27
CA LYS A 51 -3.85 9.30 1.51
C LYS A 51 -2.59 8.59 2.00
N GLU A 52 -2.68 7.27 2.13
CA GLU A 52 -1.69 6.47 2.83
C GLU A 52 -0.50 6.08 1.95
N LEU A 53 -0.69 5.97 0.63
CA LEU A 53 0.34 5.46 -0.29
C LEU A 53 0.99 6.57 -1.12
N THR A 54 1.18 7.73 -0.51
CA THR A 54 1.76 8.91 -1.13
C THR A 54 3.17 9.17 -0.62
N LEU A 55 4.00 9.74 -1.48
CA LEU A 55 5.30 10.29 -1.12
C LEU A 55 5.28 11.80 -1.27
N VAL A 56 6.11 12.47 -0.48
CA VAL A 56 6.32 13.91 -0.58
C VAL A 56 7.40 14.17 -1.64
N ASP A 57 7.10 15.03 -2.61
CA ASP A 57 8.08 15.47 -3.61
C ASP A 57 9.00 16.57 -3.07
N ALA A 58 9.94 17.03 -3.92
CA ALA A 58 10.90 18.06 -3.54
C ALA A 58 10.24 19.40 -3.19
N GLU A 59 9.03 19.65 -3.70
CA GLU A 59 8.25 20.84 -3.46
C GLU A 59 7.32 20.73 -2.23
N GLY A 60 7.32 19.59 -1.53
CA GLY A 60 6.50 19.37 -0.33
C GLY A 60 5.08 18.86 -0.63
N ASN A 61 4.76 18.50 -1.87
CA ASN A 61 3.45 17.99 -2.26
C ASN A 61 3.38 16.47 -2.12
N ARG A 62 2.24 15.97 -1.63
CA ARG A 62 1.96 14.53 -1.57
C ARG A 62 1.50 14.02 -2.93
N LYS A 63 2.23 13.08 -3.52
CA LYS A 63 1.93 12.46 -4.81
C LYS A 63 1.81 10.94 -4.68
N LEU A 64 0.79 10.38 -5.34
CA LEU A 64 0.66 8.93 -5.51
C LEU A 64 1.61 8.50 -6.62
N ILE A 65 2.49 7.55 -6.32
CA ILE A 65 3.47 7.04 -7.28
C ILE A 65 2.79 6.00 -8.18
N ILE A 66 3.06 6.07 -9.48
CA ILE A 66 2.62 5.03 -10.43
C ILE A 66 3.56 3.82 -10.41
N GLY A 67 3.03 2.63 -10.68
CA GLY A 67 3.79 1.39 -10.73
C GLY A 67 3.30 0.33 -9.75
N GLN A 68 4.13 -0.69 -9.54
CA GLN A 68 3.80 -1.82 -8.68
C GLN A 68 4.14 -1.51 -7.21
N HIS A 69 3.13 -1.53 -6.35
CA HIS A 69 3.27 -1.43 -4.91
C HIS A 69 3.14 -2.82 -4.28
N THR A 70 3.67 -2.95 -3.07
CA THR A 70 3.49 -4.16 -2.26
C THR A 70 2.85 -3.81 -0.93
N LEU A 71 1.84 -4.57 -0.52
CA LEU A 71 1.33 -4.59 0.84
C LEU A 71 1.77 -5.87 1.54
N PHE A 72 2.05 -5.76 2.83
CA PHE A 72 2.37 -6.89 3.69
C PHE A 72 1.43 -6.89 4.90
N ALA A 73 0.64 -7.95 5.08
CA ALA A 73 -0.15 -8.16 6.28
C ALA A 73 0.58 -9.13 7.21
N GLY A 74 0.87 -8.68 8.44
CA GLY A 74 1.62 -9.42 9.45
C GLY A 74 2.97 -8.77 9.80
N SER A 75 3.49 -9.09 10.99
CA SER A 75 4.78 -8.63 11.50
C SER A 75 5.97 -9.38 10.90
N ASN A 76 7.19 -8.87 11.04
CA ASN A 76 8.41 -9.52 10.56
C ASN A 76 8.78 -10.81 11.31
N SER A 77 8.26 -11.00 12.52
CA SER A 77 8.45 -12.21 13.34
C SER A 77 7.42 -13.30 13.07
N GLU A 78 6.47 -13.06 12.16
CA GLU A 78 5.35 -13.97 11.87
C GLU A 78 5.25 -14.23 10.37
N HIS A 79 4.35 -15.14 9.98
CA HIS A 79 4.03 -15.32 8.58
C HIS A 79 3.35 -14.06 8.02
N ARG A 80 3.86 -13.55 6.89
CA ARG A 80 3.35 -12.33 6.26
C ARG A 80 2.70 -12.65 4.93
N ILE A 81 1.48 -12.19 4.75
CA ILE A 81 0.80 -12.24 3.46
C ILE A 81 1.28 -11.06 2.63
N ARG A 82 1.70 -11.33 1.39
CA ARG A 82 2.16 -10.31 0.44
C ARG A 82 1.10 -10.11 -0.65
N HIS A 83 0.72 -8.86 -0.89
CA HIS A 83 -0.21 -8.50 -1.97
C HIS A 83 0.42 -7.43 -2.87
N HIS A 84 0.44 -7.68 -4.18
CA HIS A 84 0.91 -6.70 -5.15
C HIS A 84 -0.28 -6.07 -5.87
N PHE A 85 -0.20 -4.77 -6.12
CA PHE A 85 -1.15 -4.08 -6.98
C PHE A 85 -0.42 -2.99 -7.77
N VAL A 86 -0.99 -2.60 -8.91
CA VAL A 86 -0.39 -1.64 -9.83
C VAL A 86 -1.25 -0.39 -9.89
N VAL A 87 -0.66 0.75 -9.58
CA VAL A 87 -1.27 2.06 -9.84
C VAL A 87 -0.86 2.52 -11.23
N ARG A 88 -1.84 2.88 -12.05
CA ARG A 88 -1.62 3.43 -13.39
C ARG A 88 -2.23 4.82 -13.44
N GLN A 89 -1.61 5.72 -14.19
CA GLN A 89 -2.23 6.99 -14.53
C GLN A 89 -3.41 6.70 -15.48
N ALA A 90 -4.59 7.26 -15.17
CA ALA A 90 -5.70 7.21 -16.11
C ALA A 90 -5.32 8.02 -17.35
N GLY A 91 -5.36 7.38 -18.53
CA GLY A 91 -5.18 8.09 -19.79
C GLY A 91 -6.37 9.02 -20.02
N ASN A 92 -6.11 10.27 -20.36
CA ASN A 92 -7.18 11.18 -20.76
C ASN A 92 -7.61 10.80 -22.19
N ALA A 93 -8.78 10.20 -22.37
CA ALA A 93 -9.35 9.86 -23.67
C ALA A 93 -9.85 11.09 -24.46
N ASN A 94 -9.14 12.21 -24.36
CA ASN A 94 -9.39 13.47 -25.07
C ASN A 94 -8.04 14.16 -25.38
N VAL A 95 -7.17 13.45 -26.10
CA VAL A 95 -6.16 14.12 -26.93
C VAL A 95 -6.46 13.71 -28.35
N GLY A 96 -7.31 14.49 -29.02
CA GLY A 96 -7.38 14.49 -30.47
C GLY A 96 -5.99 14.86 -30.98
N SER A 97 -5.26 13.86 -31.47
CA SER A 97 -4.03 14.05 -32.22
C SER A 97 -4.39 14.63 -33.59
N SER A 98 -4.64 15.94 -33.63
CA SER A 98 -4.36 16.75 -34.80
C SER A 98 -2.89 17.17 -34.79
N SER A 99 -2.35 17.42 -35.98
CA SER A 99 -0.94 17.67 -36.37
C SER A 99 -0.21 16.38 -36.78
N SER A 100 -0.12 16.03 -38.07
CA SER A 100 0.59 16.72 -39.16
C SER A 100 2.08 16.90 -38.86
N MET A 101 2.92 16.01 -39.39
CA MET A 101 3.83 16.23 -40.52
C MET A 101 4.42 14.88 -40.96
#